data_AF-A0A0K0EHT2-F1
#
_entry.id   AF-A0A0K0EHT2-F1
#
_cell.length_a   1.000
_cell.length_b   1.000
_cell.length_c   1.000
_cell.angle_alpha   90.00
_cell.angle_beta   90.00
_cell.angle_gamma   90.00
#
_symmetry.space_group_name_H-M   'P 1'
#
loop_
_entity.id
_entity.type
_entity.pdbx_description
1 polymer ?
#
loop_
_entity_poly.entity_id
_entity_poly.type
_entity_poly.pdbx_seq_one_letter_code
_entity_poly.pdbx_strand_id
1 'polypeptide(L)'
;MEVSSIEHTDQKMVKNDPTSYSKTCLTEMHFALTDLIESFEVPNSSNINKKVKTVESRLELFKTSLDQIPDIDHNLLYQEKKIKDLRRCLELKKDLINRLYALPKKLEDIKPGKGINEISSKKSTTSK
;
A
#
# COMPACT_ATOMS: atom_id res chain seq x y z
N MET A 1 6.53 -25.79 -50.06
CA MET A 1 5.07 -25.66 -50.29
C MET A 1 4.40 -25.96 -48.97
N GLU A 2 3.86 -24.94 -48.32
CA GLU A 2 2.49 -24.85 -47.78
C GLU A 2 2.42 -23.61 -46.89
N VAL A 3 1.32 -22.89 -47.05
CA VAL A 3 1.04 -21.57 -46.50
C VAL A 3 0.36 -21.80 -45.16
N SER A 4 1.02 -21.49 -44.04
CA SER A 4 0.32 -21.36 -42.76
C SER A 4 -0.24 -19.95 -42.65
N SER A 5 -1.44 -19.79 -43.21
CA SER A 5 -2.32 -18.65 -42.90
C SER A 5 -2.71 -18.78 -41.43
N ILE A 6 -2.02 -18.06 -40.55
CA ILE A 6 -2.44 -17.92 -39.15
C ILE A 6 -3.69 -17.06 -39.18
N GLU A 7 -4.79 -17.76 -38.99
CA GLU A 7 -6.14 -17.26 -38.86
C GLU A 7 -6.20 -16.07 -37.91
N HIS A 8 -6.93 -15.06 -38.37
CA HIS A 8 -7.46 -13.96 -37.57
C HIS A 8 -8.14 -14.54 -36.32
N THR A 9 -7.38 -14.67 -35.24
CA THR A 9 -7.96 -14.89 -33.94
C THR A 9 -8.52 -13.55 -33.51
N ASP A 10 -9.82 -13.41 -33.73
CA ASP A 10 -10.72 -12.54 -32.97
C ASP A 10 -10.32 -12.57 -31.49
N GLN A 11 -9.38 -11.72 -31.10
CA GLN A 11 -9.28 -11.25 -29.73
C GLN A 11 -10.47 -10.31 -29.53
N LYS A 12 -11.64 -10.92 -29.36
CA LYS A 12 -12.64 -10.47 -28.40
C LYS A 12 -11.88 -10.20 -27.10
N MET A 13 -11.36 -8.99 -26.95
CA MET A 13 -10.78 -8.54 -25.70
C MET A 13 -11.86 -8.74 -24.65
N VAL A 14 -11.53 -9.62 -23.72
CA VAL A 14 -12.26 -10.00 -22.53
C VAL A 14 -13.06 -8.81 -22.01
N LYS A 15 -14.38 -8.98 -21.91
CA LYS A 15 -15.33 -8.02 -21.32
C LYS A 15 -14.65 -7.24 -20.20
N ASN A 16 -14.41 -5.97 -20.48
CA ASN A 16 -13.49 -5.06 -19.79
C ASN A 16 -13.68 -5.08 -18.26
N ASP A 17 -12.75 -5.68 -17.52
CA ASP A 17 -12.57 -5.32 -16.11
C ASP A 17 -12.19 -3.82 -16.07
N PRO A 18 -12.97 -2.95 -15.41
CA PRO A 18 -12.66 -1.53 -15.30
C PRO A 18 -11.25 -1.27 -14.77
N THR A 19 -10.74 -2.16 -13.91
CA THR A 19 -9.37 -2.07 -13.38
C THR A 19 -8.33 -2.33 -14.47
N SER A 20 -8.53 -3.38 -15.29
CA SER A 20 -7.66 -3.68 -16.44
C SER A 20 -7.67 -2.55 -17.47
N TYR A 21 -8.85 -1.99 -17.77
CA TYR A 21 -8.98 -0.83 -18.65
C TYR A 21 -8.22 0.38 -18.11
N SER A 22 -8.40 0.70 -16.82
CA SER A 22 -7.70 1.82 -16.18
C SER A 22 -6.19 1.65 -16.16
N LYS A 23 -5.68 0.42 -16.01
CA LYS A 23 -4.25 0.10 -16.14
C LYS A 23 -3.73 0.36 -17.55
N THR A 24 -4.51 0.02 -18.57
CA THR A 24 -4.16 0.34 -19.97
C THR A 24 -4.11 1.84 -20.17
N CYS A 25 -5.12 2.59 -19.71
CA CYS A 25 -5.13 4.06 -19.79
C CYS A 25 -3.93 4.69 -19.07
N LEU A 26 -3.58 4.19 -17.88
CA LEU A 26 -2.39 4.63 -17.14
C LEU A 26 -1.09 4.38 -17.92
N THR A 27 -0.98 3.20 -18.54
CA THR A 27 0.18 2.81 -19.34
C THR A 27 0.34 3.70 -20.58
N GLU A 28 -0.76 3.98 -21.28
CA GLU A 28 -0.76 4.89 -22.42
C GLU A 28 -0.43 6.34 -22.03
N MET A 29 -0.92 6.81 -20.87
CA MET A 29 -0.56 8.11 -20.31
C MET A 29 0.93 8.17 -19.98
N HIS A 30 1.48 7.12 -19.38
CA HIS A 30 2.91 7.01 -19.11
C HIS A 30 3.72 7.09 -20.42
N PHE A 31 3.35 6.35 -21.46
CA PHE A 31 4.03 6.44 -22.76
C PHE A 31 3.95 7.84 -23.37
N ALA A 32 2.81 8.52 -23.28
CA ALA A 32 2.68 9.90 -23.77
C ALA A 32 3.58 10.88 -22.98
N LEU A 33 3.73 10.69 -21.68
CA LEU A 33 4.64 11.49 -20.84
C LEU A 33 6.11 11.21 -21.18
N THR A 34 6.50 9.94 -21.35
CA THR A 34 7.85 9.56 -21.76
C THR A 34 8.18 10.17 -23.13
N ASP A 35 7.30 10.05 -24.11
CA ASP A 35 7.47 10.63 -25.45
C ASP A 35 7.60 12.17 -25.39
N LEU A 36 6.85 12.83 -24.50
CA LEU A 36 7.00 14.27 -24.26
C LEU A 36 8.35 14.63 -23.62
N ILE A 37 8.83 13.84 -22.65
CA ILE A 37 10.12 14.06 -21.98
C ILE A 37 11.28 13.87 -22.98
N GLU A 38 11.30 12.77 -23.72
CA GLU A 38 12.29 12.49 -24.77
C GLU A 38 12.34 13.61 -25.82
N SER A 39 11.21 14.31 -26.02
CA SER A 39 11.16 15.44 -26.94
C SER A 39 11.98 16.64 -26.47
N PHE A 40 12.08 16.86 -25.16
CA PHE A 40 12.92 17.91 -24.61
C PHE A 40 14.41 17.53 -24.62
N GLU A 41 14.72 16.23 -24.62
CA GLU A 41 16.10 15.74 -24.67
C GLU A 41 16.66 15.72 -26.11
N VAL A 42 15.80 15.52 -27.12
CA VAL A 42 16.20 15.47 -28.53
C VAL A 42 15.76 16.75 -29.27
N PRO A 43 16.70 17.62 -29.71
CA PRO A 43 16.38 18.93 -30.29
C PRO A 43 15.61 18.90 -31.63
N ASN A 44 15.40 17.73 -32.22
CA ASN A 44 14.68 17.54 -33.47
C ASN A 44 13.31 16.84 -33.31
N SER A 45 12.81 16.76 -32.09
CA SER A 45 11.53 16.10 -31.83
C SER A 45 10.35 16.97 -32.27
N SER A 46 9.47 16.35 -33.03
CA SER A 46 8.26 16.95 -33.60
C SER A 46 7.36 17.66 -32.58
N ASN A 47 6.73 18.75 -33.02
CA ASN A 47 5.55 19.45 -32.46
C ASN A 47 5.20 19.11 -31.00
N ILE A 48 5.92 19.71 -30.06
CA ILE A 48 5.66 19.65 -28.60
C ILE A 48 4.18 19.89 -28.30
N ASN A 49 3.52 20.84 -28.96
CA ASN A 49 2.10 21.13 -28.74
C ASN A 49 1.19 19.93 -29.04
N LYS A 50 1.52 19.13 -30.05
CA LYS A 50 0.77 17.90 -30.34
C LYS A 50 0.97 16.86 -29.24
N LYS A 51 2.20 16.73 -28.71
CA LYS A 51 2.51 15.79 -27.62
C LYS A 51 1.84 16.18 -26.32
N VAL A 52 1.84 17.48 -25.98
CA VAL A 52 1.10 18.02 -24.83
C VAL A 52 -0.39 17.69 -24.95
N LYS A 53 -1.02 17.92 -26.11
CA LYS A 53 -2.43 17.55 -26.34
C LYS A 53 -2.68 16.04 -26.21
N THR A 54 -1.73 15.20 -26.61
CA THR A 54 -1.82 13.75 -26.39
C THR A 54 -1.80 13.42 -24.91
N VAL A 55 -0.90 14.03 -24.13
CA VAL A 55 -0.84 13.84 -22.67
C VAL A 55 -2.15 14.28 -22.01
N GLU A 56 -2.68 15.45 -22.36
CA GLU A 56 -3.96 15.94 -21.84
C GLU A 56 -5.11 14.98 -22.16
N SER A 57 -5.20 14.50 -23.40
CA SER A 57 -6.21 13.54 -23.83
C SER A 57 -6.11 12.20 -23.07
N ARG A 58 -4.89 11.67 -22.89
CA ARG A 58 -4.66 10.43 -22.13
C ARG A 58 -4.97 10.60 -20.65
N LEU A 59 -4.68 11.77 -20.08
CA LEU A 59 -5.03 12.09 -18.70
C LEU A 59 -6.55 12.10 -18.49
N GLU A 60 -7.32 12.72 -19.38
CA GLU A 60 -8.79 12.74 -19.29
C GLU A 60 -9.40 11.34 -19.47
N LEU A 61 -8.86 10.53 -20.39
CA LEU A 61 -9.24 9.12 -20.53
C LEU A 61 -8.94 8.33 -19.25
N PHE A 62 -7.77 8.54 -18.65
CA PHE A 62 -7.40 7.87 -17.40
C PHE A 62 -8.33 8.27 -16.25
N LYS A 63 -8.64 9.55 -16.07
CA LYS A 63 -9.62 10.00 -15.06
C LYS A 63 -10.98 9.32 -15.25
N THR A 64 -11.49 9.36 -16.48
CA THR A 64 -12.78 8.72 -16.84
C THR A 64 -12.76 7.20 -16.63
N SER A 65 -11.59 6.56 -16.79
CA SER A 65 -11.44 5.12 -16.52
C SER A 65 -11.55 4.79 -15.03
N LEU A 66 -11.04 5.68 -14.15
CA LEU A 66 -11.11 5.48 -12.70
C LEU A 66 -12.54 5.55 -12.17
N ASP A 67 -13.38 6.44 -12.74
CA ASP A 67 -14.81 6.55 -12.40
C ASP A 67 -15.59 5.25 -12.68
N GLN A 68 -15.06 4.39 -13.56
CA GLN A 68 -15.68 3.09 -13.88
C GLN A 68 -15.30 1.98 -12.90
N ILE A 69 -14.28 2.18 -12.05
CA ILE A 69 -13.89 1.18 -11.05
C ILE A 69 -14.90 1.26 -9.89
N PRO A 70 -15.78 0.26 -9.71
CA PRO A 70 -16.71 0.27 -8.60
C PRO A 70 -15.94 0.30 -7.29
N ASP A 71 -16.45 1.06 -6.32
CA ASP A 71 -15.92 1.12 -4.97
C ASP A 71 -14.45 1.58 -4.87
N ILE A 72 -13.87 2.26 -5.86
CA ILE A 72 -12.49 2.77 -5.77
C ILE A 72 -12.31 3.69 -4.55
N ASP A 73 -13.25 4.60 -4.32
CA ASP A 73 -13.26 5.49 -3.16
C ASP A 73 -13.48 4.72 -1.84
N HIS A 74 -14.32 3.68 -1.87
CA HIS A 74 -14.55 2.84 -0.71
C HIS A 74 -13.30 2.02 -0.37
N ASN A 75 -12.58 1.53 -1.39
CA ASN A 75 -11.32 0.82 -1.25
C ASN A 75 -10.24 1.75 -0.70
N LEU A 76 -10.18 3.01 -1.15
CA LEU A 76 -9.28 4.02 -0.57
C LEU A 76 -9.56 4.20 0.92
N LEU A 77 -10.82 4.46 1.30
CA LEU A 77 -11.21 4.62 2.70
C LEU A 77 -10.91 3.36 3.54
N TYR A 78 -11.16 2.18 2.98
CA TYR A 78 -10.85 0.89 3.63
C TYR A 78 -9.35 0.73 3.85
N GLN A 79 -8.52 1.02 2.85
CA GLN A 79 -7.07 0.96 2.94
C GLN A 79 -6.53 1.97 3.95
N GLU A 80 -7.04 3.20 3.97
CA GLU A 80 -6.68 4.22 4.95
C GLU A 80 -6.99 3.77 6.39
N LYS A 81 -8.18 3.20 6.62
CA LYS A 81 -8.54 2.62 7.92
C LYS A 81 -7.60 1.49 8.32
N LYS A 82 -7.26 0.60 7.37
CA LYS A 82 -6.34 -0.51 7.61
C LYS A 82 -4.92 -0.03 7.92
N ILE A 83 -4.41 0.98 7.22
CA ILE A 83 -3.11 1.60 7.50
C ILE A 83 -3.11 2.22 8.89
N LYS A 84 -4.18 2.93 9.28
CA LYS A 84 -4.31 3.53 10.60
C LYS A 84 -4.28 2.46 11.71
N ASP A 85 -4.96 1.34 11.52
CA ASP A 85 -4.96 0.24 12.49
C ASP A 85 -3.60 -0.47 12.56
N LEU A 86 -2.93 -0.68 11.42
CA LEU A 86 -1.57 -1.23 11.39
C LEU A 86 -0.57 -0.33 12.13
N ARG A 87 -0.67 1.00 11.97
CA ARG A 87 0.15 1.96 12.72
C ARG A 87 -0.10 1.86 14.23
N ARG A 88 -1.35 1.71 14.66
CA ARG A 88 -1.70 1.47 16.07
C ARG A 88 -1.10 0.17 16.59
N CYS A 89 -1.24 -0.92 15.84
CA CYS A 89 -0.66 -2.23 16.21
C CYS A 89 0.86 -2.17 16.33
N LEU A 90 1.54 -1.48 15.42
CA LEU A 90 2.98 -1.26 15.50
C LEU A 90 3.38 -0.50 16.77
N GLU A 91 2.61 0.51 17.16
CA GLU A 91 2.91 1.29 18.37
C GLU A 91 2.69 0.47 19.64
N LEU A 92 1.61 -0.32 19.71
CA LEU A 92 1.39 -1.26 20.80
C LEU A 92 2.51 -2.31 20.90
N LYS A 93 2.98 -2.81 19.75
CA LYS A 93 4.11 -3.74 19.70
C LYS A 93 5.40 -3.10 20.20
N LYS A 94 5.67 -1.84 19.84
CA LYS A 94 6.83 -1.08 20.35
C LYS A 94 6.73 -0.88 21.87
N ASP A 95 5.58 -0.46 22.39
CA ASP A 95 5.36 -0.32 23.84
C ASP A 95 5.58 -1.65 24.57
N LEU A 96 5.05 -2.75 24.03
CA LEU A 96 5.29 -4.08 24.59
C LEU A 96 6.77 -4.44 24.60
N ILE A 97 7.49 -4.23 23.49
CA ILE A 97 8.93 -4.48 23.40
C ILE A 97 9.69 -3.62 24.43
N ASN A 98 9.36 -2.33 24.56
CA ASN A 98 9.99 -1.44 25.54
C ASN A 98 9.75 -1.91 26.98
N ARG A 99 8.54 -2.39 27.28
CA ARG A 99 8.23 -2.99 28.60
C ARG A 99 9.03 -4.25 28.85
N LEU A 100 9.18 -5.12 27.85
CA LEU A 100 10.00 -6.32 27.95
C LEU A 100 11.47 -5.97 28.20
N TYR A 101 12.03 -4.96 27.52
CA TYR A 101 13.38 -4.48 27.79
C TYR A 101 13.55 -3.83 29.17
N ALA A 102 12.48 -3.29 29.76
CA ALA A 102 12.49 -2.75 31.11
C ALA A 102 12.37 -3.82 32.20
N LEU A 103 11.89 -5.03 31.88
CA LEU A 103 11.73 -6.12 32.86
C LEU A 103 13.05 -6.53 33.52
N PRO A 104 14.16 -6.76 32.80
CA PRO A 104 15.44 -7.08 33.43
C PRO A 104 15.87 -6.05 34.48
N LYS A 105 15.75 -4.74 34.16
CA LYS A 105 16.07 -3.66 35.11
C LYS A 105 15.22 -3.75 36.38
N LYS A 106 13.91 -3.97 36.23
CA LYS A 106 13.00 -4.14 37.38
C LYS A 106 13.27 -5.42 38.16
N LEU A 107 13.73 -6.49 37.51
CA LEU A 107 14.10 -7.74 38.17
C LEU A 107 15.42 -7.62 38.94
N GLU A 108 16.38 -6.83 38.46
CA GLU A 108 17.60 -6.50 39.21
C GLU A 108 17.27 -5.72 40.51
N ASP A 109 16.29 -4.82 40.47
CA ASP A 109 15.81 -4.10 41.66
C ASP A 109 15.12 -5.03 42.68
N ILE A 110 14.54 -6.14 42.21
CA ILE A 110 13.92 -7.16 43.06
C ILE A 110 15.01 -8.14 43.49
N LYS A 111 15.67 -7.88 44.62
CA LYS A 111 16.55 -8.87 45.27
C LYS A 111 15.82 -10.22 45.34
N PRO A 112 16.36 -11.30 44.72
CA PRO A 112 15.74 -12.61 44.80
C PRO A 112 15.70 -13.04 46.28
N GLY A 113 14.49 -13.29 46.80
CA GLY A 113 14.30 -13.81 48.15
C GLY A 113 13.35 -13.05 49.08
N LYS A 114 12.86 -11.84 48.74
CA LYS A 114 11.92 -11.10 49.62
C LYS A 114 10.41 -11.30 49.36
N GLY A 115 10.01 -11.98 48.29
CA GLY A 115 8.58 -12.05 47.92
C GLY A 115 7.74 -13.15 48.60
N ILE A 116 8.32 -14.29 48.98
CA ILE A 116 7.52 -15.45 49.42
C ILE A 116 7.48 -15.57 50.96
N ASN A 117 8.51 -15.10 51.68
CA ASN A 117 8.56 -15.28 53.14
C ASN A 117 7.81 -14.22 53.96
N GLU A 118 7.46 -13.06 53.39
CA GLU A 118 6.67 -12.05 54.12
C GLU A 118 5.14 -12.29 54.08
N ILE A 119 4.64 -13.10 53.15
CA ILE A 119 3.20 -13.41 53.09
C ILE A 119 2.81 -14.43 54.17
N SER A 120 3.75 -15.28 54.59
CA SER A 120 3.47 -16.34 55.58
C SER A 120 3.49 -15.87 57.04
N SER A 121 4.02 -14.69 57.35
CA SER A 121 4.26 -14.25 58.74
C SER A 121 3.28 -13.20 59.27
N LYS A 122 2.33 -12.69 58.46
CA LYS A 122 1.32 -11.72 58.92
C LYS A 122 -0.06 -12.29 59.30
N LYS A 123 -0.23 -13.61 59.38
CA LYS A 123 -1.53 -14.23 59.74
C LYS A 123 -1.64 -14.80 61.15
N SER A 124 -0.68 -14.57 62.05
CA SER A 124 -0.77 -15.08 63.42
C SER A 124 -0.27 -14.09 64.46
N THR A 125 -1.05 -13.06 64.78
CA THR A 125 -1.01 -12.39 66.09
C THR A 125 -2.38 -11.73 66.36
N THR A 126 -3.39 -12.57 66.58
CA THR A 126 -4.63 -12.17 67.28
C THR A 126 -4.83 -13.14 68.44
N SER A 127 -4.14 -12.90 69.55
CA SER A 127 -4.36 -13.62 70.81
C SER A 127 -3.91 -12.78 72.00
N LYS A 128 -4.80 -11.93 72.50
CA LYS A 128 -5.24 -11.85 73.91
C LYS A 128 -6.22 -10.71 74.09
#